data_AF-A0A8C9B259-F1
#
_entry.id   AF-A0A8C9B259-F1
#
_cell.length_a   1.000
_cell.length_b   1.000
_cell.length_c   1.000
_cell.angle_alpha   90.00
_cell.angle_beta   90.00
_cell.angle_gamma   90.00
#
_symmetry.space_group_name_H-M   'P 1'
#
loop_
_entity.id
_entity.type
_entity.pdbx_description
1 polymer ?
#
loop_
_entity_poly.entity_id
_entity_poly.type
_entity_poly.pdbx_seq_one_letter_code
_entity_poly.pdbx_strand_id
1 'polypeptide(L)'
;IMEDAKYVLCRWEKRLWPAKVLARTEASTKNKRKKEFFLDVQILSLEEKIKVKSTDVEVLRKSQIEAIASSLGKSVFPGDHWVSQSESLREQRDSAF
;
A
#
# COMPACT_ATOMS: atom_id res chain seq x y z
N ILE A 1 17.47 -7.03 -9.65
CA ILE A 1 16.63 -6.69 -10.82
C ILE A 1 15.19 -6.58 -10.33
N MET A 2 14.45 -5.51 -10.68
CA MET A 2 13.02 -5.34 -10.32
C MET A 2 12.12 -6.14 -11.27
N GLU A 3 12.51 -7.37 -11.59
CA GLU A 3 11.73 -8.24 -12.47
C GLU A 3 10.52 -8.76 -11.69
N ASP A 4 9.33 -8.49 -12.21
CA ASP A 4 8.03 -8.99 -11.75
C ASP A 4 7.37 -8.31 -10.53
N ALA A 5 7.73 -7.07 -10.22
CA ALA A 5 6.93 -6.25 -9.31
C ALA A 5 5.60 -5.84 -9.97
N LYS A 6 4.53 -6.64 -9.77
CA LYS A 6 3.18 -6.33 -10.28
C LYS A 6 2.57 -5.07 -9.65
N TYR A 7 2.95 -4.78 -8.41
CA TYR A 7 2.48 -3.63 -7.64
C TYR A 7 3.66 -2.87 -7.03
N VAL A 8 3.54 -1.55 -7.02
CA VAL A 8 4.56 -0.63 -6.53
C VAL A 8 3.92 0.54 -5.77
N LEU A 9 4.69 1.18 -4.90
CA LEU A 9 4.35 2.45 -4.30
C LEU A 9 5.07 3.56 -5.05
N CYS A 10 4.31 4.56 -5.51
CA CYS A 10 4.85 5.77 -6.14
C CYS A 10 4.49 7.01 -5.33
N ARG A 11 5.37 8.02 -5.34
CA ARG A 11 5.08 9.30 -4.68
C ARG A 11 4.24 10.20 -5.60
N TRP A 12 3.02 10.49 -5.21
CA TRP A 12 2.09 11.37 -5.92
C TRP A 12 1.43 12.34 -4.93
N GLU A 13 1.37 13.63 -5.27
CA GLU A 13 0.89 14.71 -4.40
C GLU A 13 1.41 14.64 -2.94
N LYS A 14 2.72 14.40 -2.78
CA LYS A 14 3.41 14.25 -1.48
C LYS A 14 3.01 13.02 -0.65
N ARG A 15 2.15 12.14 -1.16
CA ARG A 15 1.77 10.89 -0.50
C ARG A 15 2.27 9.69 -1.30
N LEU A 16 2.39 8.54 -0.65
CA LEU A 16 2.65 7.27 -1.31
C LEU A 16 1.33 6.65 -1.76
N TRP A 17 1.25 6.35 -3.04
CA TRP A 17 0.06 5.77 -3.65
C TRP A 17 0.36 4.37 -4.19
N PRO A 18 -0.55 3.40 -3.98
CA PRO A 18 -0.44 2.08 -4.58
C PRO A 18 -0.73 2.17 -6.08
N ALA A 19 0.23 1.71 -6.88
CA ALA A 19 0.14 1.71 -8.33
C ALA A 19 0.49 0.34 -8.91
N LYS A 20 -0.14 0.01 -10.03
CA LYS A 20 0.14 -1.18 -10.83
C LYS A 20 1.11 -0.82 -11.94
N VAL A 21 2.17 -1.60 -12.10
CA VAL A 21 3.09 -1.41 -13.22
C VAL A 21 2.42 -1.91 -14.50
N LEU A 22 2.34 -1.04 -15.51
CA LEU A 22 1.79 -1.39 -16.82
C LEU A 22 2.89 -1.73 -17.80
N ALA A 23 3.88 -0.85 -17.91
CA ALA A 23 4.99 -1.03 -18.84
C ALA A 23 6.27 -0.43 -18.26
N ARG A 24 7.40 -1.06 -18.58
CA ARG A 24 8.71 -0.50 -18.32
C ARG A 24 9.17 0.21 -19.59
N THR A 25 9.21 1.53 -19.54
CA THR A 25 9.68 2.34 -20.67
C THR A 25 11.09 2.82 -20.37
N GLU A 26 12.08 2.19 -20.99
CA GLU A 26 13.44 2.72 -21.03
C GLU A 26 13.45 3.99 -21.90
N ALA A 27 13.34 5.16 -21.27
CA ALA A 27 13.53 6.40 -22.00
C ALA A 27 15.04 6.60 -22.23
N SER A 28 15.54 6.15 -23.38
CA SER A 28 16.88 6.49 -23.85
C SER A 28 16.91 7.97 -24.22
N THR A 29 17.14 8.86 -23.26
CA THR A 29 17.48 10.24 -23.58
C THR A 29 18.78 10.22 -24.40
N LYS A 30 18.76 10.84 -25.58
CA LYS A 30 19.82 10.90 -26.60
C LYS A 30 21.16 11.49 -26.13
N ASN A 31 21.34 11.72 -24.83
CA ASN A 31 22.53 12.32 -24.22
C ASN A 31 23.33 11.29 -23.41
N LYS A 32 24.57 11.07 -23.86
CA LYS A 32 25.51 9.98 -23.52
C LYS A 32 25.96 9.80 -22.05
N ARG A 33 25.21 10.20 -21.01
CA ARG A 33 25.73 10.10 -19.62
C ARG A 33 24.83 9.52 -18.53
N LYS A 34 23.51 9.42 -18.67
CA LYS A 34 22.66 8.76 -17.65
C LYS A 34 21.46 8.08 -18.30
N LYS A 35 21.38 6.75 -18.22
CA LYS A 35 20.15 6.01 -18.55
C LYS A 35 19.19 6.20 -17.36
N GLU A 36 18.22 7.11 -17.48
CA GLU A 36 17.12 7.19 -16.52
C GLU A 36 16.05 6.17 -16.92
N PHE A 37 15.73 5.24 -16.02
CA PHE A 37 14.67 4.27 -16.23
C PHE A 37 13.35 4.86 -15.77
N PHE A 38 12.34 4.82 -16.64
CA PHE A 38 10.99 5.24 -16.31
C PHE A 38 10.04 4.03 -16.30
N LEU A 39 9.01 4.12 -15.46
CA LEU A 39 7.98 3.12 -15.32
C LEU A 39 6.64 3.82 -15.55
N ASP A 40 5.84 3.25 -16.44
CA ASP A 40 4.44 3.64 -16.61
C ASP A 40 3.62 2.83 -15.60
N VAL A 41 3.03 3.53 -14.65
CA VAL A 41 2.27 2.94 -13.55
C VAL A 41 0.86 3.53 -13.52
N GLN A 42 -0.11 2.72 -13.13
CA GLN A 42 -1.50 3.14 -12.96
C GLN A 42 -1.85 3.18 -11.48
N ILE A 43 -2.23 4.34 -10.97
CA ILE A 43 -2.67 4.50 -9.59
C ILE A 43 -3.98 3.74 -9.41
N LEU A 44 -4.04 2.81 -8.46
CA LEU A 44 -5.23 1.96 -8.26
C LEU A 44 -6.44 2.77 -7.76
N SER A 45 -6.22 3.84 -7.01
CA SER A 45 -7.29 4.68 -6.47
C SER A 45 -7.95 5.61 -7.48
N LEU A 46 -7.23 5.99 -8.55
CA LEU A 46 -7.66 7.00 -9.52
C LEU A 46 -7.78 6.45 -10.94
N GLU A 47 -7.31 5.22 -11.17
CA GLU A 47 -7.07 4.63 -12.49
C GLU A 47 -6.21 5.50 -13.43
N GLU A 48 -5.55 6.52 -12.89
CA GLU A 48 -4.72 7.45 -13.63
C GLU A 48 -3.34 6.85 -13.92
N LYS A 49 -2.87 7.01 -15.15
CA LYS A 49 -1.58 6.50 -15.62
C LYS A 49 -0.55 7.60 -15.54
N ILE A 50 0.48 7.37 -14.74
CA ILE A 50 1.57 8.31 -14.52
C ILE A 50 2.91 7.69 -14.88
N LYS A 51 3.84 8.53 -15.32
CA LYS A 51 5.21 8.14 -15.62
C LYS A 51 6.11 8.53 -14.45
N VAL A 52 6.67 7.53 -13.79
CA VAL A 52 7.52 7.71 -12.60
C VAL A 52 8.93 7.21 -12.87
N LYS A 53 9.92 7.81 -12.22
CA LYS A 53 11.31 7.33 -12.29
C LYS A 53 11.43 6.06 -11.47
N SER A 54 12.18 5.06 -11.96
CA SER A 54 12.38 3.81 -11.23
C SER A 54 13.01 4.01 -9.84
N THR A 55 13.76 5.10 -9.66
CA THR A 55 14.41 5.46 -8.40
C THR A 55 13.43 5.95 -7.33
N ASP A 56 12.27 6.48 -7.74
CA ASP A 56 11.24 7.04 -6.86
C ASP A 56 10.12 6.02 -6.57
N VAL A 57 10.32 4.75 -6.94
CA VAL A 57 9.32 3.70 -6.88
C VAL A 57 9.81 2.59 -5.94
N GLU A 58 8.99 2.26 -4.95
CA GLU A 58 9.25 1.15 -4.03
C GLU A 58 8.43 -0.08 -4.44
N VAL A 59 9.07 -1.25 -4.50
CA VAL A 59 8.37 -2.50 -4.83
C VAL A 59 7.47 -2.89 -3.66
N LEU A 60 6.18 -3.08 -3.93
CA LEU A 60 5.24 -3.48 -2.91
C LEU A 60 5.14 -5.00 -2.86
N ARG A 61 5.80 -5.62 -1.87
CA ARG A 61 5.72 -7.07 -1.64
C ARG A 61 4.51 -7.42 -0.76
N LYS A 62 3.98 -8.65 -0.91
CA LYS A 62 2.86 -9.15 -0.09
C LYS A 62 3.10 -9.00 1.42
N SER A 63 4.30 -9.33 1.88
CA SER A 63 4.66 -9.20 3.30
C SER A 63 4.61 -7.75 3.80
N GLN A 64 4.95 -6.77 2.94
CA GLN A 64 4.81 -5.36 3.27
C GLN A 64 3.33 -4.95 3.31
N ILE A 65 2.50 -5.45 2.39
CA ILE A 65 1.05 -5.21 2.41
C ILE A 65 0.43 -5.76 3.70
N GLU A 66 0.76 -7.00 4.07
CA GLU A 66 0.28 -7.63 5.30
C GLU A 66 0.76 -6.90 6.55
N ALA A 67 2.02 -6.46 6.58
CA ALA A 67 2.56 -5.65 7.68
C ALA A 67 1.84 -4.30 7.79
N ILE A 68 1.61 -3.63 6.66
CA ILE A 68 0.87 -2.36 6.59
C ILE A 68 -0.58 -2.57 7.02
N ALA A 69 -1.27 -3.60 6.52
CA ALA A 69 -2.64 -3.93 6.90
C ALA A 69 -2.76 -4.31 8.38
N SER A 70 -1.80 -5.06 8.92
CA SER A 70 -1.73 -5.41 10.34
C SER A 70 -1.42 -4.20 11.22
N SER A 71 -0.67 -3.22 10.69
CA SER A 71 -0.37 -1.97 11.40
C SER A 71 -1.52 -0.96 11.32
N LEU A 72 -2.19 -0.85 10.17
CA LEU A 72 -3.31 0.06 9.93
C LEU A 72 -4.61 -0.46 10.53
N GLY A 73 -4.84 -1.78 10.51
CA GLY A 73 -5.97 -2.45 11.17
C GLY A 73 -5.92 -2.38 12.70
N LYS A 74 -4.85 -1.81 13.28
CA LYS A 74 -4.77 -1.46 14.70
C LYS A 74 -5.33 -0.08 15.01
N SER A 75 -5.86 0.66 14.02
CA SER A 75 -6.80 1.73 14.34
C SER A 75 -8.07 1.08 14.86
N VAL A 76 -8.06 0.79 16.17
CA VAL A 76 -9.19 0.53 17.03
C VAL A 76 -10.38 1.33 16.51
N PHE A 77 -11.35 0.65 15.90
CA PHE A 77 -12.68 1.21 15.88
C PHE A 77 -13.08 1.31 17.36
N PRO A 78 -13.53 2.47 17.86
CA PRO A 78 -13.97 2.59 19.26
C PRO A 78 -15.18 1.69 19.61
N GLY A 79 -15.61 0.78 18.72
CA GLY A 79 -16.66 -0.20 18.94
C GLY A 79 -16.20 -1.52 19.57
N ASP A 80 -14.92 -1.91 19.50
CA ASP A 80 -14.48 -3.21 20.02
C ASP A 80 -14.33 -3.22 21.56
N HIS A 81 -14.33 -2.05 22.21
CA HIS A 81 -14.34 -1.96 23.68
C HIS A 81 -15.73 -2.29 24.27
N TRP A 82 -16.82 -2.09 23.51
CA TRP A 82 -18.19 -2.36 23.98
C TRP A 82 -18.50 -3.86 24.05
N VAL A 83 -17.90 -4.67 23.17
CA VAL A 83 -18.11 -6.13 23.14
C VAL A 83 -17.56 -6.77 24.43
N SER A 84 -16.36 -6.38 24.85
CA SER A 84 -15.75 -6.88 26.10
C SER A 84 -16.55 -6.48 27.35
N GLN A 85 -17.13 -5.27 27.37
CA GLN A 85 -17.92 -4.82 28.52
C GLN A 85 -19.30 -5.51 28.60
N SER A 86 -19.89 -5.84 27.45
CA SER A 86 -21.21 -6.50 27.37
C SER A 86 -21.15 -8.01 27.62
N GLU A 87 -20.07 -8.70 27.23
CA GLU A 87 -19.81 -10.09 27.64
C GLU A 87 -19.58 -10.20 29.15
N SER A 88 -18.78 -9.29 29.73
CA SER A 88 -18.55 -9.26 31.17
C SER A 88 -19.83 -9.02 31.99
N LEU A 89 -20.77 -8.21 31.49
CA LEU A 89 -22.07 -7.97 32.13
C LEU A 89 -23.03 -9.15 32.01
N ARG A 90 -22.89 -9.98 30.95
CA ARG A 90 -23.67 -11.21 30.77
C ARG A 90 -23.20 -12.30 31.73
N GLU A 91 -21.88 -12.50 31.84
CA GLU A 91 -21.29 -13.51 32.74
C GLU A 91 -21.65 -13.26 34.21
N GLN A 92 -21.67 -11.98 34.65
CA GLN A 92 -22.11 -11.65 36.01
C GLN A 92 -23.59 -11.93 36.27
N ARG A 93 -24.44 -11.87 35.24
CA ARG A 93 -25.87 -12.17 35.37
C ARG A 93 -26.13 -13.66 35.42
N ASP A 94 -25.38 -14.46 34.65
CA ASP A 94 -25.53 -15.92 34.63
C ASP A 94 -24.94 -16.59 35.89
N SER A 95 -24.01 -15.93 36.59
CA SER A 95 -23.51 -16.39 37.90
C SER A 95 -24.39 -16.02 39.10
N ALA A 96 -25.46 -15.23 38.89
CA ALA A 96 -26.38 -14.76 39.92
C ALA A 96 -27.72 -15.53 39.96
N PHE A 97 -27.86 -16.59 39.15
CA PHE A 97 -28.99 -17.51 39.12
C PHE A 97 -28.61 -18.91 39.62
#